data_AF-A0AAU0QK30-F1
#
_entry.id   AF-A0AAU0QK30-F1
#
_cell.length_a   1.000
_cell.length_b   1.000
_cell.length_c   1.000
_cell.angle_alpha   90.00
_cell.angle_beta   90.00
_cell.angle_gamma   90.00
#
_symmetry.space_group_name_H-M   'P 1'
#
loop_
_entity.id
_entity.type
_entity.pdbx_description
1 polymer ?
#
loop_
_entity_poly.entity_id
_entity_poly.type
_entity_poly.pdbx_seq_one_letter_code
_entity_poly.pdbx_strand_id
1 'polypeptide(L)' 'VRCIAQMVNSQANNIKSGWKNIFSVFHLAAGDQEEAIVELAFQTTGKIITELYEKHFTAMIDSFQDAVKCLSEFACNAR' A
#
# COMPACT_ATOMS: atom_id res chain seq x y z
N VAL A 1 -8.77 -0.93 5.91
CA VAL A 1 -7.74 -1.77 5.23
C VAL A 1 -8.35 -2.76 4.25
N ARG A 2 -9.18 -3.72 4.69
CA ARG A 2 -9.76 -4.76 3.82
C ARG A 2 -10.42 -4.25 2.53
N CYS A 3 -11.26 -3.22 2.61
CA CYS A 3 -11.90 -2.63 1.43
C CYS A 3 -10.88 -2.07 0.42
N ILE A 4 -9.83 -1.40 0.91
CA ILE A 4 -8.76 -0.85 0.06
C ILE A 4 -7.93 -1.98 -0.56
N ALA A 5 -7.60 -3.02 0.20
CA ALA A 5 -6.90 -4.19 -0.34
C ALA A 5 -7.71 -4.88 -1.45
N GLN A 6 -9.02 -5.04 -1.24
CA GLN A 6 -9.91 -5.61 -2.25
C GLN A 6 -10.04 -4.71 -3.49
N MET A 7 -10.13 -3.39 -3.29
CA MET A 7 -10.16 -2.41 -4.38
C MET A 7 -8.88 -2.48 -5.22
N VAL A 8 -7.69 -2.51 -4.59
CA VAL A 8 -6.41 -2.67 -5.32
C VAL A 8 -6.40 -3.99 -6.09
N ASN A 9 -6.78 -5.09 -5.45
CA ASN A 9 -6.79 -6.41 -6.09
C ASN A 9 -7.74 -6.51 -7.29
N SER A 10 -8.89 -5.84 -7.22
CA SER A 10 -9.93 -5.94 -8.24
C SER A 10 -9.83 -4.86 -9.32
N GLN A 11 -9.28 -3.69 -8.98
CA GLN A 11 -9.42 -2.47 -9.78
C GLN A 11 -8.10 -1.74 -10.03
N ALA A 12 -6.93 -2.31 -9.71
CA ALA A 12 -5.61 -1.66 -9.91
C ALA A 12 -5.46 -0.95 -11.27
N ASN A 13 -5.86 -1.61 -12.37
CA ASN A 13 -5.75 -1.06 -13.72
C ASN A 13 -6.65 0.19 -13.96
N ASN A 14 -7.70 0.37 -13.15
CA ASN A 14 -8.63 1.48 -13.24
C ASN A 14 -8.28 2.64 -12.28
N ILE A 15 -7.30 2.45 -11.38
CA ILE A 15 -6.87 3.47 -10.43
C ILE A 15 -5.88 4.42 -11.11
N LYS A 16 -6.40 5.53 -11.61
CA LYS A 16 -5.60 6.59 -12.26
C LYS A 16 -5.07 7.63 -11.27
N SER A 17 -5.72 7.76 -10.11
CA SER A 17 -5.40 8.69 -9.05
C SER A 17 -5.75 8.08 -7.68
N GLY A 18 -5.23 8.66 -6.60
CA GLY A 18 -5.51 8.20 -5.24
C GLY A 18 -4.49 7.22 -4.66
N TRP A 19 -3.42 6.88 -5.40
CA TRP A 19 -2.33 6.04 -4.88
C TRP A 19 -1.70 6.58 -3.59
N LYS A 20 -1.56 7.91 -3.47
CA LYS A 20 -1.13 8.56 -2.21
C LYS A 20 -2.05 8.22 -1.03
N ASN A 21 -3.36 8.25 -1.24
CA ASN A 21 -4.34 7.95 -0.21
C ASN A 21 -4.34 6.46 0.14
N ILE A 22 -4.15 5.59 -0.84
CA ILE A 22 -4.00 4.15 -0.65
C ILE A 22 -2.80 3.86 0.25
N PHE A 23 -1.63 4.42 -0.07
CA PHE A 23 -0.43 4.29 0.79
C PHE A 23 -0.61 4.94 2.15
N SER A 24 -1.32 6.06 2.28
CA SER A 24 -1.63 6.66 3.57
C SER A 24 -2.46 5.74 4.46
N VAL A 25 -3.47 5.04 3.90
CA VAL A 25 -4.25 4.04 4.65
C VAL A 25 -3.38 2.86 5.06
N PHE A 26 -2.50 2.37 4.18
CA PHE A 26 -1.60 1.27 4.54
C PHE A 26 -0.51 1.69 5.51
N HIS A 27 -0.05 2.93 5.48
CA HIS A 27 0.89 3.49 6.45
C HIS A 27 0.27 3.52 7.85
N LEU A 28 -0.97 4.00 7.98
CA LEU A 28 -1.69 3.94 9.27
C LEU A 28 -1.87 2.50 9.75
N ALA A 29 -2.19 1.58 8.84
CA ALA A 29 -2.34 0.15 9.15
C ALA A 29 -1.01 -0.53 9.50
N ALA A 30 0.12 0.00 9.01
CA ALA A 30 1.44 -0.56 9.27
C ALA A 30 1.86 -0.40 10.74
N GLY A 31 1.38 0.65 11.42
CA GLY A 31 1.58 0.87 12.85
C GLY A 31 0.48 0.29 13.75
N ASP A 32 -0.42 -0.52 13.20
CA ASP A 32 -1.50 -1.15 13.97
C ASP A 32 -0.95 -2.23 14.92
N GLN A 33 -1.71 -2.54 15.97
CA GLN A 33 -1.38 -3.58 16.95
C GLN A 33 -1.92 -4.95 16.55
N GLU A 34 -2.98 -4.98 15.73
CA GLU A 34 -3.56 -6.22 15.24
C GLU A 34 -2.74 -6.79 14.09
N GLU A 35 -2.01 -7.89 14.33
CA GLU A 35 -1.14 -8.55 13.34
C GLU A 35 -1.87 -8.85 12.02
N ALA A 36 -3.14 -9.29 12.09
CA ALA A 36 -3.93 -9.58 10.90
C ALA A 36 -4.19 -8.32 10.02
N ILE A 37 -4.23 -7.13 10.61
CA ILE A 37 -4.37 -5.88 9.88
C ILE A 37 -3.03 -5.51 9.23
N VAL A 38 -1.95 -5.59 9.99
CA VAL A 38 -0.59 -5.28 9.54
C VAL A 38 -0.20 -6.21 8.38
N GLU A 39 -0.40 -7.51 8.53
CA GLU A 39 -0.09 -8.53 7.52
C GLU A 39 -0.86 -8.30 6.22
N LEU A 40 -2.17 -8.02 6.31
CA LEU A 40 -2.97 -7.72 5.12
C LEU A 40 -2.48 -6.46 4.39
N ALA A 41 -2.13 -5.42 5.14
CA ALA A 41 -1.60 -4.19 4.58
C ALA A 41 -0.22 -4.41 3.95
N PHE A 42 0.65 -5.18 4.60
CA PHE A 42 1.99 -5.52 4.14
C PHE A 42 1.95 -6.34 2.85
N GLN A 43 1.17 -7.43 2.81
CA GLN A 43 0.99 -8.25 1.62
C GLN A 43 0.45 -7.43 0.42
N THR A 44 -0.54 -6.57 0.66
CA THR A 44 -1.09 -5.74 -0.40
C THR A 44 -0.07 -4.70 -0.89
N THR A 45 0.66 -4.06 0.04
CA THR A 45 1.73 -3.10 -0.29
C THR A 45 2.84 -3.77 -1.10
N GLY A 46 3.25 -4.98 -0.70
CA GLY A 46 4.19 -5.82 -1.43
C GLY A 46 3.75 -6.04 -2.86
N LYS A 47 2.52 -6.50 -3.08
CA LYS A 47 1.94 -6.67 -4.44
C LYS A 47 2.00 -5.39 -5.26
N ILE A 48 1.63 -4.24 -4.68
CA ILE A 48 1.68 -2.96 -5.40
C ILE A 48 3.11 -2.67 -5.88
N ILE A 49 4.10 -2.86 -5.00
CA ILE A 49 5.52 -2.58 -5.28
C ILE A 49 6.11 -3.56 -6.29
N THR A 50 5.84 -4.85 -6.16
CA THR A 50 6.48 -5.88 -7.00
C THR A 50 5.79 -6.06 -8.33
N GLU A 51 4.47 -5.82 -8.44
CA GLU A 51 3.71 -6.09 -9.66
C GLU A 51 3.17 -4.84 -10.34
N LEU A 52 2.66 -3.87 -9.57
CA LEU A 52 1.95 -2.73 -10.15
C LEU A 52 2.89 -1.60 -10.52
N TYR A 53 3.99 -1.37 -9.80
CA TYR A 53 4.97 -0.34 -10.16
C TYR A 53 5.61 -0.62 -11.51
N GLU A 54 5.88 -1.90 -11.82
CA GLU A 54 6.39 -2.29 -13.13
C GLU A 54 5.38 -1.97 -14.26
N LYS A 55 4.09 -2.20 -14.02
CA LYS A 55 3.03 -2.07 -15.05
C LYS A 55 2.47 -0.66 -15.19
N HIS A 56 2.40 0.11 -14.09
CA HIS A 56 1.65 1.36 -13.98
C HIS A 56 2.50 2.52 -13.43
N PHE A 57 3.82 2.48 -13.65
CA PHE A 57 4.78 3.43 -13.10
C PHE A 57 4.35 4.90 -13.22
N THR A 58 3.94 5.33 -14.42
CA THR A 58 3.55 6.72 -14.69
C THR A 58 2.37 7.20 -13.84
N ALA A 59 1.43 6.32 -13.49
CA ALA A 59 0.29 6.67 -12.65
C ALA A 59 0.64 6.72 -11.15
N MET A 60 1.77 6.12 -10.74
CA MET A 60 2.13 5.91 -9.34
C MET A 60 3.38 6.68 -8.89
N ILE A 61 4.16 7.23 -9.82
CA ILE A 61 5.43 7.92 -9.51
C ILE A 61 5.27 9.04 -8.48
N ASP A 62 4.17 9.80 -8.56
CA ASP A 62 3.88 10.87 -7.61
C ASP A 62 3.66 10.37 -6.18
N SER A 63 3.29 9.10 -6.00
CA SER A 63 3.07 8.45 -4.70
C SER A 63 4.27 7.67 -4.18
N PHE A 64 5.42 7.73 -4.88
CA PHE A 64 6.62 6.98 -4.48
C PHE A 64 7.10 7.32 -3.05
N GLN A 65 7.06 8.59 -2.67
CA GLN A 65 7.43 8.99 -1.30
C GLN A 65 6.48 8.38 -0.25
N ASP A 66 5.18 8.28 -0.56
CA ASP A 66 4.18 7.68 0.33
C ASP A 66 4.39 6.17 0.46
N ALA A 67 4.77 5.50 -0.64
CA ALA A 67 5.15 4.09 -0.63
C ALA A 67 6.36 3.82 0.27
N VAL A 68 7.42 4.64 0.16
CA VAL A 68 8.61 4.52 1.02
C VAL A 68 8.26 4.77 2.49
N LYS A 69 7.46 5.81 2.80
CA LYS A 69 7.00 6.06 4.18
C LYS A 69 6.19 4.89 4.74
N CYS A 70 5.30 4.32 3.93
CA CYS A 70 4.51 3.16 4.31
C CYS A 70 5.40 1.95 4.63
N LEU A 71 6.41 1.67 3.79
CA LEU A 71 7.38 0.60 4.03
C LEU A 71 8.22 0.82 5.29
N SER A 72 8.69 2.05 5.51
CA SER A 72 9.44 2.39 6.71
C SER A 72 8.64 2.14 7.98
N GLU A 73 7.33 2.43 7.96
CA GLU A 73 6.46 2.17 9.11
C GLU A 73 6.35 0.68 9.44
N PHE A 74 6.21 -0.19 8.42
CA PHE A 74 6.25 -1.65 8.65
C PHE A 74 7.56 -2.09 9.29
N ALA A 75 8.69 -1.53 8.87
CA ALA A 75 9.99 -1.86 9.46
C ALA A 75 10.17 -1.32 10.89
N CYS A 76 9.45 -0.27 11.24
CA CYS A 76 9.46 0.35 12.58
C CYS A 76 8.41 -0.23 13.53
N ASN A 77 7.49 -1.08 13.05
CA ASN A 77 6.55 -1.77 13.93
C ASN A 77 7.28 -2.87 14.72
N ALA A 78 7.87 -2.48 15.85
CA ALA A 78 8.73 -3.31 16.69
C ALA A 78 7.98 -4.35 17.55
N ARG A 79 6.89 -4.91 17.02
CA ARG A 79 6.02 -5.87 17.71
C ARG A 79 6.12 -7.25 17.10
#